data_AF-A0A8H4UZD3-F1
#
_entry.id   AF-A0A8H4UZD3-F1
#
_cell.length_a   1.000
_cell.length_b   1.000
_cell.length_c   1.000
_cell.angle_alpha   90.00
_cell.angle_beta   90.00
_cell.angle_gamma   90.00
#
_symmetry.space_group_name_H-M   'P 1'
#
loop_
_entity.id
_entity.type
_entity.pdbx_description
1 polymer ?
#
loop_
_entity_poly.entity_id
_entity_poly.type
_entity_poly.pdbx_seq_one_letter_code
_entity_poly.pdbx_strand_id
1 'polypeptide(L)' 'MVRYAAHTIPNAKSARARGSYLRVSFKNTRETAQAINGWKLQRALVYLENVINHKEAVPMRRYAGSTGRTAQ' A
#
# COMPACT_ATOMS: atom_id res chain seq x y z
N MET A 1 -21.19 -1.13 -12.90
CA MET A 1 -20.87 -2.02 -11.75
C MET A 1 -19.40 -2.44 -11.84
N VAL A 2 -18.62 -2.28 -10.78
CA VAL A 2 -17.16 -2.54 -10.80
C VAL A 2 -16.87 -4.00 -10.49
N ARG A 3 -15.99 -4.63 -11.28
CA ARG A 3 -15.48 -5.97 -11.01
C ARG A 3 -14.26 -5.89 -10.09
N TYR A 4 -14.34 -6.51 -8.91
CA TYR A 4 -13.23 -6.65 -7.97
C TYR A 4 -12.42 -7.91 -8.30
N ALA A 5 -11.11 -7.87 -8.06
CA ALA A 5 -10.23 -9.02 -8.30
C ALA A 5 -10.48 -10.19 -7.34
N ALA A 6 -10.83 -9.89 -6.09
CA ALA A 6 -11.18 -10.90 -5.10
C ALA A 6 -12.68 -11.21 -5.15
N HIS A 7 -13.03 -12.38 -5.68
CA HIS A 7 -14.42 -12.79 -5.90
C HIS A 7 -15.10 -13.29 -4.62
N THR A 8 -14.38 -14.04 -3.77
CA THR A 8 -14.90 -14.71 -2.58
C THR A 8 -14.51 -13.96 -1.30
N ILE A 9 -15.28 -12.93 -0.94
CA ILE A 9 -15.14 -12.25 0.36
C ILE A 9 -16.53 -12.19 1.01
N PRO A 10 -16.70 -12.62 2.27
CA PRO A 10 -17.98 -12.55 2.96
C PRO A 10 -18.37 -11.08 3.21
N ASN A 11 -19.44 -10.62 2.56
CA ASN A 11 -19.85 -9.21 2.58
C ASN A 11 -20.16 -8.67 3.99
N ALA A 12 -20.65 -9.50 4.91
CA ALA A 12 -21.08 -9.05 6.24
C ALA A 12 -19.93 -8.62 7.18
N LYS A 13 -18.71 -9.11 6.94
CA LYS A 13 -17.55 -8.87 7.82
C LYS A 13 -16.36 -8.24 7.08
N SER A 14 -16.60 -7.68 5.90
CA SER A 14 -15.53 -7.17 5.05
C SER A 14 -15.94 -5.88 4.36
N ALA A 15 -15.00 -4.94 4.32
CA ALA A 15 -15.15 -3.69 3.59
C ALA A 15 -14.35 -3.75 2.28
N ARG A 16 -14.87 -3.11 1.22
CA ARG A 16 -14.18 -2.95 -0.07
C ARG A 16 -14.17 -1.47 -0.42
N ALA A 17 -13.02 -0.95 -0.86
CA ALA A 17 -12.84 0.43 -1.29
C ALA A 17 -12.09 0.49 -2.62
N ARG A 18 -12.29 1.56 -3.40
CA ARG A 18 -11.60 1.80 -4.67
C ARG A 18 -11.41 3.30 -4.91
N GLY A 19 -10.21 3.69 -5.33
CA GLY A 19 -9.95 4.97 -6.00
C GLY A 19 -9.74 4.77 -7.49
N SER A 20 -10.24 5.68 -8.33
CA SER A 20 -10.05 5.65 -9.79
C SER A 20 -9.42 6.95 -10.26
N TYR A 21 -8.57 6.88 -11.29
CA TYR A 21 -7.93 8.06 -11.91
C TYR A 21 -7.11 8.93 -10.95
N LEU A 22 -6.46 8.31 -9.96
CA LEU A 22 -5.55 9.02 -9.05
C LEU A 22 -4.26 9.40 -9.79
N ARG A 23 -3.85 10.66 -9.69
CA ARG A 23 -2.60 11.17 -10.27
C ARG A 23 -1.43 10.83 -9.36
N VAL A 24 -0.97 9.57 -9.43
CA VAL A 24 0.12 9.04 -8.59
C VAL A 24 1.06 8.14 -9.41
N SER A 25 2.29 7.94 -8.92
CA SER A 25 3.24 7.00 -9.54
C SER A 25 2.82 5.55 -9.28
N PHE A 26 2.50 4.81 -10.34
CA PHE A 26 2.12 3.40 -10.28
C PHE A 26 3.15 2.53 -9.52
N LYS A 27 4.44 2.75 -9.78
CA LYS A 27 5.51 1.92 -9.20
C LYS A 27 5.60 2.10 -7.68
N ASN A 28 5.52 3.34 -7.21
CA ASN A 28 5.61 3.64 -5.78
C ASN A 28 4.34 3.19 -5.03
N THR A 29 3.17 3.36 -5.64
CA THR A 29 1.90 2.92 -5.03
C THR A 29 1.80 1.40 -4.91
N ARG A 30 2.43 0.65 -5.82
CA ARG A 30 2.49 -0.82 -5.71
C ARG A 30 3.33 -1.21 -4.49
N GLU A 31 4.55 -0.69 -4.37
CA GLU A 31 5.47 -1.11 -3.31
C GLU A 31 4.94 -0.72 -1.92
N THR A 32 4.34 0.46 -1.78
CA THR A 32 3.63 0.89 -0.55
C THR A 32 2.48 -0.05 -0.18
N ALA A 33 1.61 -0.40 -1.15
CA ALA A 33 0.50 -1.32 -0.90
C ALA A 33 1.00 -2.73 -0.50
N GLN A 34 2.11 -3.19 -1.09
CA GLN A 34 2.71 -4.47 -0.73
C GLN A 34 3.30 -4.46 0.69
N ALA A 35 3.83 -3.32 1.15
CA ALA A 35 4.46 -3.19 2.46
C ALA A 35 3.45 -3.35 3.62
N ILE A 36 2.24 -2.82 3.47
CA ILE A 36 1.18 -2.87 4.50
C ILE A 36 0.25 -4.09 4.38
N ASN A 37 0.47 -4.96 3.39
CA ASN A 37 -0.41 -6.08 3.13
C ASN A 37 -0.39 -7.10 4.29
N GLY A 38 -1.58 -7.45 4.80
CA GLY A 38 -1.75 -8.38 5.92
C GLY A 38 -1.65 -7.75 7.32
N TRP A 39 -1.50 -6.42 7.43
CA TRP A 39 -1.43 -5.75 8.72
C TRP A 39 -2.81 -5.40 9.30
N LYS A 40 -2.86 -5.20 10.62
CA LYS A 40 -4.01 -4.57 11.29
C LYS A 40 -4.10 -3.10 10.89
N LEU A 41 -5.31 -2.58 10.74
CA LEU A 41 -5.60 -1.21 10.29
C LEU A 41 -4.84 -0.14 11.09
N GLN A 42 -4.88 -0.21 12.43
CA GLN A 42 -4.24 0.79 13.30
C GLN A 42 -2.72 0.87 13.07
N ARG A 43 -2.03 -0.27 12.93
CA ARG A 43 -0.59 -0.31 12.64
C ARG A 43 -0.29 0.27 11.25
N ALA A 44 -1.11 -0.06 10.25
CA ALA A 44 -0.92 0.44 8.89
C ALA A 44 -1.06 1.97 8.81
N LEU A 45 -2.01 2.56 9.55
CA LEU A 45 -2.18 4.01 9.60
C LEU A 45 -0.95 4.71 10.20
N VAL A 46 -0.49 4.24 11.37
CA VAL A 46 0.71 4.79 12.03
C VAL A 46 1.94 4.68 11.13
N TYR A 47 2.11 3.56 10.43
CA TYR A 47 3.20 3.38 9.47
C TYR A 47 3.16 4.39 8.33
N LEU A 48 1.99 4.60 7.72
CA LEU A 48 1.85 5.55 6.62
C LEU A 48 2.13 6.99 7.08
N GLU A 49 1.73 7.36 8.30
CA GLU A 49 2.10 8.63 8.92
C GLU A 49 3.62 8.74 9.16
N ASN A 50 4.27 7.67 9.62
CA ASN A 50 5.72 7.64 9.79
C ASN A 50 6.48 7.77 8.46
N VAL A 51 5.95 7.17 7.37
CA VAL A 51 6.51 7.30 6.01
C VAL A 51 6.42 8.75 5.52
N ILE A 52 5.29 9.44 5.75
CA ILE A 52 5.15 10.87 5.42
C ILE A 52 6.15 11.71 6.21
N ASN A 53 6.38 11.36 7.48
CA ASN A 53 7.37 12.02 8.34
C ASN A 53 8.83 11.55 8.09
N HIS A 54 9.07 10.71 7.08
CA HIS A 54 10.38 10.14 6.75
C HIS A 54 11.08 9.39 7.90
N LYS A 55 10.30 8.90 8.87
CA LYS A 55 10.80 8.10 10.00
C LYS A 55 10.98 6.63 9.65
N GLU A 56 10.18 6.13 8.72
CA GLU A 56 10.25 4.77 8.21
C GLU A 56 10.24 4.77 6.69
N ALA A 57 11.03 3.88 6.08
CA ALA A 57 11.12 3.75 4.64
C ALA A 57 10.21 2.65 4.08
N VAL A 58 9.82 2.81 2.82
CA VAL A 58 9.06 1.81 2.07
C VAL A 58 10.05 0.92 1.31
N PRO A 59 10.05 -0.41 1.52
CA PRO A 59 10.97 -1.30 0.85
C PRO A 59 10.58 -1.48 -0.63
N MET A 60 11.45 -1.03 -1.54
CA MET A 60 11.25 -1.21 -2.98
C MET A 60 11.84 -2.56 -3.41
N ARG A 61 10.98 -3.55 -3.70
CA ARG A 61 11.42 -4.93 -4.06
C ARG A 61 11.32 -5.23 -5.54
N ARG A 62 10.20 -4.91 -6.21
CA ARG A 62 10.07 -5.20 -7.66
C ARG A 62 10.65 -4.07 -8.52
N TYR A 63 10.41 -2.83 -8.15
CA TYR A 63 10.81 -1.66 -8.93
C TYR A 63 12.05 -0.99 -8.35
N ALA A 64 13.13 -1.75 -8.16
CA ALA A 64 14.32 -1.35 -7.41
C ALA A 64 15.55 -0.94 -8.25
N GLY A 65 15.43 -0.91 -9.59
CA GLY A 65 16.58 -0.79 -10.50
C GLY A 65 17.47 0.45 -10.36
N SER A 66 17.01 1.50 -9.66
CA SER A 66 17.81 2.71 -9.37
C SER A 66 17.29 3.43 -8.12
N THR A 67 16.76 2.70 -7.15
CA THR A 67 16.22 3.31 -5.93
C THR A 67 17.34 3.64 -4.96
N GLY A 68 17.28 4.84 -4.35
CA GLY A 68 18.18 5.22 -3.25
C GLY A 68 18.14 4.21 -2.11
N ARG A 69 19.29 3.97 -1.50
CA ARG A 69 19.44 3.07 -0.36
C ARG A 69 19.33 3.87 0.93
N THR A 70 18.69 3.29 1.94
CA THR A 70 18.59 3.86 3.29
C THR A 70 19.12 2.84 4.30
N ALA A 71 19.60 3.33 5.43
CA ALA A 71 20.10 2.51 6.54
C ALA A 71 19.01 2.10 7.54
N GLN A 72 17.83 2.72 7.45
CA GLN A 72 16.63 2.33 8.21
C GLN A 72 16.23 0.88 7.98
#